data_AF-A0A2A4G6E4-F1
#
_entry.id   AF-A0A2A4G6E4-F1
#
_cell.length_a   1.000
_cell.length_b   1.000
_cell.length_c   1.000
_cell.angle_alpha   90.00
_cell.angle_beta   90.00
_cell.angle_gamma   90.00
#
_symmetry.space_group_name_H-M   'P 1'
#
loop_
_entity.id
_entity.type
_entity.pdbx_description
1 polymer ?
#
loop_
_entity_poly.entity_id
_entity_poly.type
_entity_poly.pdbx_seq_one_letter_code
_entity_poly.pdbx_strand_id
1 'polypeptide(L)'
;MTLIRIVLTLVMTLMIGFLNAQQMTGRAVYKSMSKMEIRLDSTEASAAMQADLQEQLMEAMKKDYELNFNSTESNWKELPKLDKSMGGGGIQVIGIASGGGADGLLYKNTKTKGFSETQGMFGKLFLIEGDLEEYEWELGSETKQIGQYTCYKATAVRKFMASSFSSSDDGVDSSEQEREQTLTAWYSPEIAVNHGPDVFWGLPGLILEISNGERTLICSQVILNPSDAKAVVPATKGKKVTEAEYEDIMEKQMQKMHRMHGGRKKGDGRGNIEIRIGG
;
A
#
# COMPACT_ATOMS: atom_id res chain seq x y z
N MET A 1 60.62 13.32 9.63
CA MET A 1 59.82 13.60 8.41
C MET A 1 59.13 12.37 7.82
N THR A 2 59.69 11.16 7.94
CA THR A 2 59.11 9.91 7.42
C THR A 2 57.81 9.49 8.13
N LEU A 3 57.73 9.60 9.45
CA LEU A 3 56.54 9.25 10.23
C LEU A 3 55.31 10.12 9.87
N ILE A 4 55.51 11.44 9.74
CA ILE A 4 54.47 12.39 9.36
C ILE A 4 53.94 12.08 7.94
N ARG A 5 54.83 11.70 7.02
CA ARG A 5 54.44 11.29 5.66
C ARG A 5 53.58 10.02 5.68
N ILE A 6 53.94 9.01 6.49
CA ILE A 6 53.17 7.76 6.62
C ILE A 6 51.79 7.99 7.24
N VAL A 7 51.70 8.82 8.28
CA VAL A 7 50.42 9.17 8.90
C VAL A 7 49.52 9.94 7.92
N LEU A 8 50.08 10.87 7.15
CA LEU A 8 49.34 11.60 6.13
C LEU A 8 48.84 10.69 5.00
N THR A 9 49.64 9.73 4.52
CA THR A 9 49.16 8.76 3.52
C THR A 9 48.07 7.85 4.08
N LEU A 10 48.16 7.41 5.34
CA LEU A 10 47.16 6.54 5.97
C LEU A 10 45.82 7.27 6.19
N VAL A 11 45.85 8.54 6.59
CA VAL A 11 44.64 9.38 6.72
C VAL A 11 44.01 9.66 5.36
N MET A 12 44.83 9.86 4.33
CA MET A 12 44.36 10.11 2.97
C MET A 12 43.73 8.86 2.33
N THR A 13 44.28 7.66 2.54
CA THR A 13 43.64 6.40 2.12
C THR A 13 42.38 6.08 2.90
N LEU A 14 42.31 6.42 4.20
CA LEU A 14 41.07 6.30 4.98
C LEU A 14 39.97 7.23 4.44
N MET A 15 40.29 8.49 4.11
CA MET A 15 39.31 9.44 3.55
C MET A 15 38.78 9.03 2.17
N ILE A 16 39.58 8.38 1.33
CA ILE A 16 39.13 7.90 0.02
C ILE A 16 38.14 6.72 0.18
N GLY A 17 38.24 5.94 1.26
CA GLY A 17 37.29 4.89 1.61
C GLY A 17 35.89 5.38 2.00
N PHE A 18 35.75 6.65 2.44
CA PHE A 18 34.46 7.25 2.78
C PHE A 18 33.73 7.91 1.60
N LEU A 19 34.39 8.05 0.43
CA LEU A 19 33.80 8.73 -0.74
C LEU A 19 33.02 7.81 -1.68
N ASN A 20 32.94 6.50 -1.37
CA ASN A 20 32.08 5.55 -2.08
C ASN A 20 30.88 5.12 -1.23
N ALA A 21 30.13 6.09 -0.69
CA ALA A 21 28.70 5.85 -0.49
C ALA A 21 28.06 5.83 -1.88
N GLN A 22 28.28 4.73 -2.62
CA GLN A 22 27.56 4.47 -3.86
C GLN A 22 26.10 4.46 -3.44
N GLN A 23 25.32 5.48 -3.84
CA GLN A 23 23.92 5.56 -3.48
C GLN A 23 23.24 4.33 -4.08
N MET A 24 22.97 3.33 -3.24
CA MET A 24 22.26 2.15 -3.63
C MET A 24 20.89 2.59 -4.13
N THR A 25 20.59 2.22 -5.37
CA THR A 25 19.26 2.38 -5.95
C THR A 25 18.68 1.00 -6.16
N GLY A 26 17.36 0.89 -6.10
CA GLY A 26 16.69 -0.36 -6.33
C GLY A 26 15.30 -0.16 -6.92
N ARG A 27 14.85 -1.20 -7.61
CA ARG A 27 13.49 -1.35 -8.08
C ARG A 27 12.96 -2.68 -7.59
N ALA A 28 11.84 -2.68 -6.90
CA ALA A 28 11.14 -3.87 -6.44
C ALA A 28 9.71 -3.88 -6.98
N VAL A 29 9.23 -5.06 -7.38
CA VAL A 29 7.87 -5.26 -7.89
C VAL A 29 7.10 -6.10 -6.87
N TYR A 30 5.90 -5.67 -6.55
CA TYR A 30 5.03 -6.31 -5.56
C TYR A 30 3.68 -6.67 -6.17
N LYS A 31 3.05 -7.71 -5.62
CA LYS A 31 1.71 -8.15 -5.96
C LYS A 31 0.80 -8.08 -4.73
N SER A 32 -0.42 -7.57 -4.89
CA SER A 32 -1.44 -7.66 -3.84
C SER A 32 -2.19 -8.98 -3.91
N MET A 33 -2.39 -9.59 -2.74
CA MET A 33 -3.30 -10.71 -2.52
C MET A 33 -4.28 -10.31 -1.43
N SER A 34 -5.57 -10.53 -1.66
CA SER A 34 -6.63 -10.26 -0.68
C SER A 34 -7.24 -11.57 -0.21
N LYS A 35 -7.49 -11.72 1.09
CA LYS A 35 -8.21 -12.86 1.67
C LYS A 35 -9.72 -12.59 1.77
N MET A 36 -10.34 -12.16 0.68
CA MET A 36 -11.78 -11.90 0.68
C MET A 36 -12.55 -13.19 0.41
N GLU A 37 -13.23 -13.72 1.43
CA GLU A 37 -14.24 -14.76 1.27
C GLU A 37 -15.61 -14.08 1.11
N ILE A 38 -16.18 -14.16 -0.09
CA ILE A 38 -17.55 -13.67 -0.33
C ILE A 38 -18.51 -14.83 -0.16
N ARG A 39 -19.27 -14.81 0.94
CA ARG A 39 -20.39 -15.72 1.14
C ARG A 39 -21.64 -15.04 0.60
N LEU A 40 -22.09 -15.41 -0.60
CA LEU A 40 -23.37 -14.94 -1.13
C LEU A 40 -24.50 -15.77 -0.50
N ASP A 41 -25.35 -15.12 0.29
CA ASP A 41 -26.47 -15.76 1.00
C ASP A 41 -27.71 -16.00 0.10
N SER A 42 -27.51 -16.08 -1.22
CA SER A 42 -28.59 -16.34 -2.16
C SER A 42 -28.72 -17.83 -2.42
N THR A 43 -29.88 -18.39 -2.06
CA THR A 43 -30.33 -19.78 -2.26
C THR A 43 -30.40 -20.24 -3.74
N GLU A 44 -29.93 -19.44 -4.70
CA GLU A 44 -30.06 -19.68 -6.15
C GLU A 44 -28.72 -19.82 -6.90
N ALA A 45 -27.58 -19.48 -6.29
CA ALA A 45 -26.27 -19.66 -6.93
C ALA A 45 -25.67 -21.02 -6.55
N SER A 46 -25.28 -21.82 -7.56
CA SER A 46 -24.55 -23.06 -7.29
C SER A 46 -23.19 -22.74 -6.67
N ALA A 47 -22.66 -23.64 -5.82
CA ALA A 47 -21.33 -23.46 -5.23
C ALA A 47 -20.22 -23.23 -6.28
N ALA A 48 -20.38 -23.80 -7.49
CA ALA A 48 -19.46 -23.57 -8.61
C ALA A 48 -19.54 -22.14 -9.17
N MET A 49 -20.74 -21.55 -9.25
CA MET A 49 -20.92 -20.16 -9.70
C MET A 49 -20.39 -19.16 -8.67
N GLN A 50 -20.56 -19.46 -7.38
CA GLN A 50 -19.99 -18.64 -6.30
C GLN A 50 -18.46 -18.69 -6.32
N ALA A 51 -17.87 -19.88 -6.51
CA ALA A 51 -16.43 -20.05 -6.61
C ALA A 51 -15.83 -19.32 -7.82
N ASP A 52 -16.46 -19.42 -9.00
CA ASP A 52 -16.01 -18.71 -10.21
C ASP A 52 -16.11 -17.18 -10.04
N LEU A 53 -17.20 -16.67 -9.47
CA LEU A 53 -17.35 -15.24 -9.18
C LEU A 53 -16.31 -14.75 -8.16
N GLN A 54 -16.04 -15.55 -7.12
CA GLN A 54 -15.02 -15.24 -6.12
C GLN A 54 -13.62 -15.22 -6.75
N GLU A 55 -13.28 -16.19 -7.58
CA GLU A 55 -11.99 -16.26 -8.28
C GLU A 55 -11.80 -15.06 -9.22
N GLN A 56 -12.81 -14.72 -10.03
CA GLN A 56 -12.78 -13.56 -10.92
C GLN A 56 -12.60 -12.25 -10.14
N LEU A 57 -13.30 -12.10 -9.01
CA LEU A 57 -13.14 -10.91 -8.18
C LEU A 57 -11.74 -10.85 -7.55
N MET A 58 -11.26 -11.96 -6.99
CA MET A 58 -9.91 -12.02 -6.41
C MET A 58 -8.84 -11.69 -7.46
N GLU A 59 -8.98 -12.18 -8.69
CA GLU A 59 -8.07 -11.89 -9.79
C GLU A 59 -8.13 -10.42 -10.22
N ALA A 60 -9.33 -9.83 -10.28
CA ALA A 60 -9.52 -8.41 -10.55
C ALA A 60 -8.92 -7.51 -9.44
N MET A 61 -8.91 -7.99 -8.18
CA MET A 61 -8.34 -7.27 -7.04
C MET A 61 -6.83 -7.43 -6.89
N LYS A 62 -6.21 -8.43 -7.53
CA LYS A 62 -4.74 -8.49 -7.63
C LYS A 62 -4.28 -7.24 -8.37
N LYS A 63 -3.27 -6.57 -7.86
CA LYS A 63 -2.66 -5.38 -8.46
C LYS A 63 -1.16 -5.53 -8.34
N ASP A 64 -0.46 -5.08 -9.36
CA ASP A 64 0.99 -5.04 -9.36
C ASP A 64 1.45 -3.62 -9.01
N TYR A 65 2.53 -3.52 -8.26
CA TYR A 65 3.08 -2.26 -7.78
C TYR A 65 4.59 -2.24 -8.00
N GLU A 66 5.12 -1.04 -8.25
CA GLU A 66 6.54 -0.79 -8.36
C GLU A 66 6.98 0.13 -7.21
N LEU A 67 8.01 -0.31 -6.49
CA LEU A 67 8.76 0.48 -5.52
C LEU A 67 10.11 0.82 -6.14
N ASN A 68 10.36 2.09 -6.44
CA ASN A 68 11.71 2.58 -6.73
C ASN A 68 12.26 3.24 -5.48
N PHE A 69 13.49 2.95 -5.09
CA PHE A 69 14.07 3.47 -3.87
C PHE A 69 15.55 3.79 -4.01
N ASN A 70 16.02 4.69 -3.16
CA ASN A 70 17.42 4.88 -2.84
C ASN A 70 17.64 4.61 -1.34
N SER A 71 18.74 5.08 -0.75
CA SER A 71 19.03 4.89 0.67
C SER A 71 18.04 5.58 1.63
N THR A 72 17.36 6.64 1.17
CA THR A 72 16.55 7.51 2.02
C THR A 72 15.15 7.79 1.48
N GLU A 73 14.95 7.66 0.18
CA GLU A 73 13.71 8.03 -0.50
C GLU A 73 13.15 6.87 -1.30
N SER A 74 11.82 6.82 -1.40
CA SER A 74 11.14 5.83 -2.24
C SER A 74 9.91 6.40 -2.94
N ASN A 75 9.65 5.93 -4.16
CA ASN A 75 8.39 6.08 -4.86
C ASN A 75 7.67 4.74 -4.98
N TRP A 76 6.41 4.72 -4.56
CA TRP A 76 5.50 3.60 -4.69
C TRP A 76 4.38 3.96 -5.67
N LYS A 77 4.13 3.07 -6.64
CA LYS A 77 3.11 3.29 -7.67
C LYS A 77 2.46 1.98 -8.11
N GLU A 78 1.15 2.02 -8.34
CA GLU A 78 0.42 0.94 -9.00
C GLU A 78 0.82 0.85 -10.48
N LEU A 79 1.18 -0.35 -10.94
CA LEU A 79 1.46 -0.63 -12.35
C LEU A 79 0.14 -0.86 -13.09
N PRO A 80 -0.08 -0.21 -14.24
CA PRO A 80 -1.29 -0.42 -15.02
C PRO A 80 -1.36 -1.87 -15.49
N LYS A 81 -2.45 -2.56 -15.16
CA LYS A 81 -2.78 -3.83 -15.80
C LYS A 81 -3.27 -3.55 -17.22
N LEU A 82 -2.63 -4.16 -18.22
CA LEU A 82 -3.19 -4.28 -19.57
C LEU A 82 -4.31 -5.33 -19.51
N ASP A 83 -5.53 -4.93 -19.14
CA ASP A 83 -6.68 -5.81 -19.24
C ASP A 83 -7.71 -5.35 -20.26
N LYS A 84 -8.16 -6.33 -21.05
CA LYS A 84 -9.12 -6.22 -22.14
C LYS A 84 -10.49 -5.96 -21.53
N SER A 85 -11.03 -4.77 -21.74
CA SER A 85 -12.47 -4.48 -21.84
C SER A 85 -13.41 -5.43 -21.05
N MET A 86 -13.46 -5.27 -19.73
CA MET A 86 -14.60 -5.75 -18.95
C MET A 86 -15.62 -4.61 -18.86
N GLY A 87 -16.48 -4.55 -19.89
CA GLY A 87 -17.61 -3.62 -19.95
C GLY A 87 -18.64 -3.98 -18.89
N GLY A 88 -18.58 -3.31 -17.75
CA GLY A 88 -19.58 -3.42 -16.69
C GLY A 88 -19.45 -2.26 -15.72
N GLY A 89 -20.40 -1.32 -15.75
CA GLY A 89 -20.38 -0.09 -14.96
C GLY A 89 -20.24 -0.25 -13.44
N GLY A 90 -20.39 -1.46 -12.89
CA GLY A 90 -20.16 -1.78 -11.47
C GLY A 90 -18.67 -1.90 -11.08
N ILE A 91 -17.82 -2.42 -11.97
CA ILE A 91 -16.37 -2.60 -11.69
C ILE A 91 -15.64 -1.25 -11.76
N GLN A 92 -16.15 -0.32 -12.56
CA GLN A 92 -15.62 1.04 -12.65
C GLN A 92 -15.79 1.83 -11.34
N VAL A 93 -16.83 1.54 -10.55
CA VAL A 93 -17.05 2.12 -9.22
C VAL A 93 -16.01 1.62 -8.21
N ILE A 94 -15.60 0.34 -8.30
CA ILE A 94 -14.54 -0.23 -7.43
C ILE A 94 -13.17 0.37 -7.78
N GLY A 95 -12.89 0.61 -9.06
CA GLY A 95 -11.67 1.30 -9.50
C GLY A 95 -11.57 2.76 -9.04
N ILE A 96 -12.71 3.48 -8.99
CA ILE A 96 -12.79 4.86 -8.50
C ILE A 96 -12.78 4.92 -6.95
N ALA A 97 -13.34 3.91 -6.27
CA ALA A 97 -13.37 3.82 -4.81
C ALA A 97 -12.05 3.33 -4.19
N SER A 98 -11.22 2.58 -4.93
CA SER A 98 -9.96 2.04 -4.43
C SER A 98 -8.77 3.02 -4.47
N GLY A 99 -8.99 4.29 -4.80
CA GLY A 99 -8.00 5.38 -4.69
C GLY A 99 -6.78 5.27 -5.62
N GLY A 100 -6.65 4.19 -6.40
CA GLY A 100 -5.53 3.94 -7.31
C GLY A 100 -5.82 4.42 -8.73
N GLY A 101 -5.74 5.72 -8.96
CA GLY A 101 -5.70 6.26 -10.33
C GLY A 101 -4.33 5.99 -10.99
N ALA A 102 -4.27 6.00 -12.33
CA ALA A 102 -3.02 5.84 -13.09
C ALA A 102 -1.93 6.89 -12.74
N ASP A 103 -2.34 8.02 -12.15
CA ASP A 103 -1.49 9.09 -11.66
C ASP A 103 -1.06 8.95 -10.19
N GLY A 104 -1.48 7.87 -9.52
CA GLY A 104 -1.13 7.57 -8.14
C GLY A 104 0.38 7.48 -7.93
N LEU A 105 0.90 8.21 -6.95
CA LEU A 105 2.31 8.20 -6.59
C LEU A 105 2.47 8.53 -5.11
N LEU A 106 2.97 7.60 -4.32
CA LEU A 106 3.40 7.82 -2.95
C LEU A 106 4.92 8.02 -2.93
N TYR A 107 5.38 9.16 -2.44
CA TYR A 107 6.78 9.43 -2.13
C TYR A 107 6.98 9.40 -0.61
N LYS A 108 8.06 8.77 -0.16
CA LYS A 108 8.48 8.75 1.24
C LYS A 108 9.94 9.18 1.37
N ASN A 109 10.26 9.85 2.47
CA ASN A 109 11.63 10.17 2.86
C ASN A 109 11.88 9.75 4.32
N THR A 110 12.71 8.73 4.52
CA THR A 110 12.99 8.15 5.85
C THR A 110 13.92 9.02 6.70
N LYS A 111 14.65 9.97 6.09
CA LYS A 111 15.52 10.91 6.79
C LYS A 111 14.74 12.08 7.38
N THR A 112 13.81 12.64 6.61
CA THR A 112 12.92 13.72 7.09
C THR A 112 11.66 13.19 7.77
N LYS A 113 11.41 11.88 7.67
CA LYS A 113 10.20 11.19 8.17
C LYS A 113 8.89 11.77 7.61
N GLY A 114 8.92 12.19 6.35
CA GLY A 114 7.75 12.79 5.68
C GLY A 114 7.34 12.03 4.43
N PHE A 115 6.11 12.26 3.98
CA PHE A 115 5.58 11.72 2.72
C PHE A 115 4.82 12.77 1.92
N SER A 116 4.67 12.48 0.63
CA SER A 116 3.75 13.20 -0.26
C SER A 116 3.10 12.19 -1.19
N GLU A 117 1.79 12.21 -1.33
CA GLU A 117 1.03 11.28 -2.15
C GLU A 117 0.11 12.03 -3.12
N THR A 118 0.13 11.63 -4.39
CA THR A 118 -0.92 12.01 -5.33
C THR A 118 -1.97 10.92 -5.34
N GLN A 119 -3.22 11.26 -5.02
CA GLN A 119 -4.35 10.33 -5.06
C GLN A 119 -5.50 10.89 -5.90
N GLY A 120 -6.12 10.01 -6.69
CA GLY A 120 -7.25 10.35 -7.54
C GLY A 120 -8.57 9.99 -6.87
N MET A 121 -9.50 10.94 -6.84
CA MET A 121 -10.85 10.74 -6.33
C MET A 121 -11.87 11.49 -7.22
N PHE A 122 -12.82 10.75 -7.79
CA PHE A 122 -13.93 11.28 -8.63
C PHE A 122 -13.49 12.28 -9.72
N GLY A 123 -12.43 11.97 -10.45
CA GLY A 123 -11.90 12.82 -11.53
C GLY A 123 -11.11 14.06 -11.04
N LYS A 124 -10.86 14.16 -9.73
CA LYS A 124 -9.96 15.16 -9.14
C LYS A 124 -8.71 14.47 -8.63
N LEU A 125 -7.58 15.16 -8.69
CA LEU A 125 -6.33 14.75 -8.06
C LEU A 125 -6.12 15.57 -6.80
N PHE A 126 -5.69 14.90 -5.74
CA PHE A 126 -5.32 15.48 -4.46
C PHE A 126 -3.84 15.22 -4.21
N LEU A 127 -3.16 16.21 -3.64
CA LEU A 127 -1.80 16.09 -3.13
C LEU A 127 -1.90 16.06 -1.62
N ILE A 128 -1.62 14.91 -1.03
CA ILE A 128 -1.65 14.67 0.40
C ILE A 128 -0.21 14.75 0.89
N GLU A 129 0.05 15.53 1.94
CA GLU A 129 1.38 15.62 2.55
C GLU A 129 1.24 15.44 4.07
N GLY A 130 2.23 14.80 4.67
CA GLY A 130 2.23 14.53 6.10
C GLY A 130 3.51 13.88 6.59
N ASP A 131 3.46 13.42 7.83
CA ASP A 131 4.54 12.69 8.48
C ASP A 131 4.34 11.18 8.34
N LEU A 132 5.45 10.45 8.25
CA LEU A 132 5.41 9.00 8.21
C LEU A 132 5.02 8.43 9.58
N GLU A 133 4.01 7.58 9.61
CA GLU A 133 3.64 6.80 10.79
C GLU A 133 4.83 5.93 11.23
N GLU A 134 5.20 6.01 12.51
CA GLU A 134 6.24 5.17 13.09
C GLU A 134 5.63 3.87 13.61
N TYR A 135 6.27 2.74 13.25
CA TYR A 135 5.83 1.42 13.67
C TYR A 135 6.81 0.85 14.71
N GLU A 136 6.27 0.45 15.86
CA GLU A 136 7.03 -0.28 16.88
C GLU A 136 7.15 -1.76 16.48
N TRP A 137 8.16 -2.07 15.65
CA TRP A 137 8.40 -3.42 15.16
C TRP A 137 9.05 -4.31 16.23
N GLU A 138 8.40 -5.42 16.54
CA GLU A 138 8.96 -6.56 17.26
C GLU A 138 9.66 -7.50 16.28
N LEU A 139 10.97 -7.67 16.41
CA LEU A 139 11.76 -8.53 15.54
C LEU A 139 11.69 -9.99 16.01
N GLY A 140 11.19 -10.87 15.14
CA GLY A 140 11.12 -12.31 15.37
C GLY A 140 12.37 -13.04 14.87
N SER A 141 12.55 -14.29 15.33
CA SER A 141 13.63 -15.18 14.90
C SER A 141 13.22 -16.10 13.72
N GLU A 142 11.95 -16.08 13.34
CA GLU A 142 11.45 -16.88 12.22
C GLU A 142 12.07 -16.39 10.90
N THR A 143 12.43 -17.34 10.04
CA THR A 143 13.01 -17.06 8.73
C THR A 143 12.20 -17.72 7.62
N LYS A 144 12.20 -17.08 6.45
CA LYS A 144 11.68 -17.66 5.21
C LYS A 144 12.46 -17.15 4.00
N GLN A 145 12.39 -17.87 2.89
CA GLN A 145 12.96 -17.43 1.62
C GLN A 145 11.90 -16.73 0.76
N ILE A 146 12.22 -15.51 0.28
CA ILE A 146 11.44 -14.82 -0.76
C ILE A 146 12.37 -14.52 -1.93
N GLY A 147 12.15 -15.19 -3.06
CA GLY A 147 13.08 -15.16 -4.18
C GLY A 147 14.43 -15.74 -3.76
N GLN A 148 15.48 -14.91 -3.80
CA GLN A 148 16.85 -15.28 -3.39
C GLN A 148 17.24 -14.76 -2.00
N TYR A 149 16.35 -14.04 -1.32
CA TYR A 149 16.66 -13.30 -0.10
C TYR A 149 16.14 -14.02 1.14
N THR A 150 17.02 -14.14 2.13
CA THR A 150 16.63 -14.63 3.45
C THR A 150 15.89 -13.51 4.17
N CYS A 151 14.65 -13.79 4.57
CA CYS A 151 13.78 -12.84 5.23
C CYS A 151 13.54 -13.24 6.68
N TYR A 152 13.43 -12.24 7.54
CA TYR A 152 13.10 -12.38 8.96
C TYR A 152 11.73 -11.80 9.23
N LYS A 153 10.99 -12.44 10.12
CA LYS A 153 9.66 -11.95 10.52
C LYS A 153 9.78 -10.76 11.46
N ALA A 154 8.88 -9.80 11.31
CA ALA A 154 8.63 -8.76 12.30
C ALA A 154 7.13 -8.52 12.44
N THR A 155 6.68 -8.09 13.62
CA THR A 155 5.27 -7.77 13.88
C THR A 155 5.15 -6.39 14.50
N ALA A 156 4.06 -5.69 14.21
CA ALA A 156 3.72 -4.42 14.86
C ALA A 156 2.21 -4.36 15.09
N VAL A 157 1.78 -3.64 16.11
CA VAL A 157 0.36 -3.37 16.36
C VAL A 157 0.06 -1.95 15.92
N ARG A 158 -0.89 -1.80 15.00
CA ARG A 158 -1.38 -0.51 14.52
C ARG A 158 -2.76 -0.25 15.11
N LYS A 159 -2.96 0.93 15.68
CA LYS A 159 -4.28 1.40 16.12
C LYS A 159 -4.88 2.29 15.04
N PHE A 160 -6.15 2.07 14.74
CA PHE A 160 -6.85 2.90 13.76
C PHE A 160 -8.31 3.07 14.15
N MET A 161 -8.91 4.19 13.71
CA MET A 161 -10.34 4.42 13.82
C MET A 161 -11.04 3.66 12.70
N ALA A 162 -11.81 2.64 13.06
CA ALA A 162 -12.66 1.94 12.12
C ALA A 162 -14.03 2.62 12.08
N SER A 163 -14.39 3.21 10.94
CA SER A 163 -15.73 3.70 10.68
C SER A 163 -16.64 2.53 10.27
N SER A 164 -17.71 2.30 11.03
CA SER A 164 -18.77 1.37 10.68
C SER A 164 -20.01 2.14 10.27
N PHE A 165 -20.49 1.90 9.05
CA PHE A 165 -21.74 2.46 8.56
C PHE A 165 -22.83 1.40 8.65
N SER A 166 -23.88 1.69 9.40
CA SER A 166 -25.09 0.87 9.42
C SER A 166 -26.24 1.65 8.77
N SER A 167 -26.91 1.03 7.83
CA SER A 167 -28.10 1.61 7.20
C SER A 167 -29.35 1.11 7.96
N SER A 168 -30.14 2.05 8.47
CA SER A 168 -31.45 1.79 9.07
C SER A 168 -32.55 2.58 8.33
N ASP A 169 -33.82 2.28 8.61
CA ASP A 169 -34.97 2.97 7.98
C ASP A 169 -34.95 4.50 8.26
N ASP A 170 -34.30 4.92 9.35
CA ASP A 170 -34.18 6.31 9.78
C ASP A 170 -32.92 7.03 9.27
N GLY A 171 -32.02 6.34 8.56
CA GLY A 171 -30.81 6.96 7.99
C GLY A 171 -29.58 6.05 7.98
N VAL A 172 -28.42 6.65 7.72
CA VAL A 172 -27.11 5.98 7.88
C VAL A 172 -26.56 6.41 9.23
N ASP A 173 -26.38 5.44 10.13
CA ASP A 173 -25.70 5.65 11.40
C ASP A 173 -24.22 5.28 11.23
N SER A 174 -23.34 6.21 11.58
CA SER A 174 -21.89 6.06 11.49
C SER A 174 -21.32 5.99 12.90
N SER A 175 -20.68 4.88 13.24
CA SER A 175 -19.93 4.74 14.48
C SER A 175 -18.44 4.63 14.21
N GLU A 176 -17.65 5.31 15.03
CA GLU A 176 -16.20 5.19 15.02
C GLU A 176 -15.77 4.34 16.22
N GLN A 177 -14.98 3.30 15.96
CA GLN A 177 -14.45 2.45 17.01
C GLN A 177 -12.94 2.29 16.83
N GLU A 178 -12.19 2.44 17.92
CA GLU A 178 -10.77 2.08 17.93
C GLU A 178 -10.62 0.58 17.75
N ARG A 179 -9.83 0.20 16.75
CA ARG A 179 -9.46 -1.19 16.51
C ARG A 179 -7.95 -1.31 16.42
N GLU A 180 -7.47 -2.46 16.85
CA GLU A 180 -6.07 -2.85 16.72
C GLU A 180 -5.94 -3.81 15.54
N GLN A 181 -4.93 -3.59 14.71
CA GLN A 181 -4.58 -4.46 13.59
C GLN A 181 -3.13 -4.91 13.76
N THR A 182 -2.93 -6.23 13.76
CA THR A 182 -1.58 -6.81 13.76
C THR A 182 -1.02 -6.80 12.34
N LEU A 183 0.10 -6.12 12.17
CA LEU A 183 0.91 -6.13 10.97
C LEU A 183 1.95 -7.24 11.08
N THR A 184 2.09 -8.06 10.04
CA THR A 184 3.16 -9.07 9.93
C THR A 184 4.01 -8.76 8.71
N ALA A 185 5.26 -8.42 8.93
CA ALA A 185 6.25 -8.12 7.90
C ALA A 185 7.28 -9.23 7.79
N TRP A 186 7.82 -9.40 6.58
CA TRP A 186 9.03 -10.17 6.33
C TRP A 186 10.02 -9.29 5.58
N TYR A 187 11.18 -9.05 6.19
CA TYR A 187 12.17 -8.11 5.67
C TYR A 187 13.52 -8.81 5.50
N SER A 188 14.34 -8.31 4.56
CA SER A 188 15.67 -8.84 4.33
C SER A 188 16.75 -7.78 4.57
N PRO A 189 17.63 -7.97 5.58
CA PRO A 189 18.80 -7.10 5.82
C PRO A 189 19.82 -7.10 4.69
N GLU A 190 19.77 -8.08 3.79
CA GLU A 190 20.65 -8.17 2.61
C GLU A 190 20.47 -6.95 1.68
N ILE A 191 19.30 -6.32 1.70
CA ILE A 191 19.04 -5.04 1.04
C ILE A 191 18.91 -3.99 2.13
N ALA A 192 20.02 -3.35 2.47
CA ALA A 192 20.15 -2.41 3.60
C ALA A 192 19.46 -1.05 3.35
N VAL A 193 18.14 -1.06 3.19
CA VAL A 193 17.26 0.11 3.19
C VAL A 193 16.13 -0.09 4.18
N ASN A 194 15.55 1.00 4.66
CA ASN A 194 14.45 0.94 5.63
C ASN A 194 13.09 1.13 4.94
N HIS A 195 13.02 0.79 3.66
CA HIS A 195 11.82 0.95 2.83
C HIS A 195 10.95 -0.31 2.83
N GLY A 196 9.72 -0.13 2.40
CA GLY A 196 8.75 -1.19 2.22
C GLY A 196 7.63 -0.74 1.29
N PRO A 197 6.75 -1.69 0.91
CA PRO A 197 5.62 -1.41 0.06
C PRO A 197 4.64 -0.46 0.76
N ASP A 198 3.92 0.33 -0.03
CA ASP A 198 2.91 1.27 0.47
C ASP A 198 3.49 2.25 1.52
N VAL A 199 2.74 2.57 2.59
CA VAL A 199 3.21 3.41 3.71
C VAL A 199 4.25 2.73 4.60
N PHE A 200 4.38 1.40 4.58
CA PHE A 200 5.20 0.65 5.54
C PHE A 200 6.71 0.88 5.37
N TRP A 201 7.42 1.05 6.49
CA TRP A 201 8.86 1.33 6.55
C TRP A 201 9.41 1.04 7.96
N GLY A 202 10.72 1.25 8.15
CA GLY A 202 11.36 1.30 9.48
C GLY A 202 12.06 0.03 9.94
N LEU A 203 11.95 -1.07 9.19
CA LEU A 203 12.72 -2.29 9.46
C LEU A 203 14.17 -2.18 8.95
N PRO A 204 15.14 -2.89 9.56
CA PRO A 204 16.55 -2.86 9.16
C PRO A 204 16.80 -3.74 7.91
N GLY A 205 16.11 -3.42 6.83
CA GLY A 205 16.13 -4.15 5.56
C GLY A 205 14.85 -3.93 4.76
N LEU A 206 14.90 -4.19 3.45
CA LEU A 206 13.74 -4.04 2.58
C LEU A 206 12.62 -5.01 3.01
N ILE A 207 11.41 -4.48 3.22
CA ILE A 207 10.22 -5.30 3.46
C ILE A 207 9.83 -5.99 2.15
N LEU A 208 9.97 -7.32 2.10
CA LEU A 208 9.63 -8.14 0.94
C LEU A 208 8.22 -8.72 1.03
N GLU A 209 7.63 -8.78 2.21
CA GLU A 209 6.22 -9.08 2.37
C GLU A 209 5.65 -8.32 3.57
N ILE A 210 4.42 -7.83 3.43
CA ILE A 210 3.64 -7.27 4.55
C ILE A 210 2.22 -7.77 4.45
N SER A 211 1.63 -8.16 5.58
CA SER A 211 0.22 -8.51 5.71
C SER A 211 -0.41 -7.77 6.88
N ASN A 212 -1.62 -7.27 6.67
CA ASN A 212 -2.45 -6.65 7.70
C ASN A 212 -3.65 -7.54 8.11
N GLY A 213 -3.58 -8.84 7.79
CA GLY A 213 -4.65 -9.81 8.01
C GLY A 213 -5.57 -9.97 6.80
N GLU A 214 -5.99 -8.86 6.18
CA GLU A 214 -6.93 -8.86 5.05
C GLU A 214 -6.21 -8.84 3.69
N ARG A 215 -5.17 -8.02 3.61
CA ARG A 215 -4.37 -7.78 2.40
C ARG A 215 -2.92 -8.13 2.68
N THR A 216 -2.31 -8.78 1.71
CA THR A 216 -0.88 -9.07 1.68
C THR A 216 -0.25 -8.45 0.44
N LEU A 217 0.87 -7.77 0.60
CA LEU A 217 1.74 -7.31 -0.49
C LEU A 217 3.00 -8.17 -0.48
N ILE A 218 3.27 -8.90 -1.57
CA ILE A 218 4.41 -9.82 -1.68
C ILE A 218 5.32 -9.36 -2.82
N CYS A 219 6.60 -9.21 -2.54
CA CYS A 219 7.63 -8.88 -3.52
C CYS A 219 7.85 -10.07 -4.47
N SER A 220 7.76 -9.82 -5.77
CA SER A 220 8.00 -10.81 -6.83
C SER A 220 9.40 -10.66 -7.45
N GLN A 221 9.97 -9.46 -7.45
CA GLN A 221 11.24 -9.17 -8.09
C GLN A 221 11.94 -8.00 -7.43
N VAL A 222 13.27 -8.09 -7.28
CA VAL A 222 14.14 -6.97 -6.88
C VAL A 222 15.28 -6.84 -7.88
N ILE A 223 15.53 -5.63 -8.36
CA ILE A 223 16.68 -5.27 -9.20
C ILE A 223 17.45 -4.19 -8.46
N LEU A 224 18.70 -4.49 -8.10
CA LEU A 224 19.61 -3.54 -7.46
C LEU A 224 20.47 -2.84 -8.50
N ASN A 225 20.64 -1.53 -8.33
CA ASN A 225 21.38 -0.64 -9.22
C ASN A 225 21.02 -0.81 -10.71
N PRO A 226 19.73 -0.71 -11.08
CA PRO A 226 19.30 -0.83 -12.46
C PRO A 226 19.97 0.24 -13.34
N SER A 227 20.40 -0.11 -14.55
CA SER A 227 20.97 0.84 -15.50
C SER A 227 19.99 1.95 -15.92
N ASP A 228 18.69 1.67 -15.83
CA ASP A 228 17.57 2.57 -16.09
C ASP A 228 16.90 3.06 -14.79
N ALA A 229 17.68 3.25 -13.72
CA ALA A 229 17.17 3.74 -12.43
C ALA A 229 16.30 5.00 -12.62
N LYS A 230 15.05 4.92 -12.15
CA LYS A 230 14.14 6.07 -12.16
C LYS A 230 14.52 6.99 -11.00
N ALA A 231 14.52 8.30 -11.25
CA ALA A 231 14.68 9.27 -10.19
C ALA A 231 13.51 9.15 -9.20
N VAL A 232 13.84 9.10 -7.91
CA VAL A 232 12.84 9.15 -6.85
C VAL A 232 12.51 10.62 -6.60
N VAL A 233 11.26 11.02 -6.80
CA VAL A 233 10.82 12.41 -6.72
C VAL A 233 9.55 12.58 -5.90
N PRO A 234 9.39 13.69 -5.16
CA PRO A 234 8.16 14.02 -4.46
C PRO A 234 6.95 14.10 -5.39
N ALA A 235 5.79 13.74 -4.84
CA ALA A 235 4.52 13.99 -5.49
C ALA A 235 4.21 15.49 -5.47
N THR A 236 3.72 16.03 -6.59
CA THR A 236 3.49 17.49 -6.75
C THR A 236 2.17 17.83 -7.42
N LYS A 237 1.42 16.82 -7.88
CA LYS A 237 0.18 17.01 -8.65
C LYS A 237 -1.04 16.92 -7.73
N GLY A 238 -2.04 17.76 -8.03
CA GLY A 238 -3.33 17.74 -7.36
C GLY A 238 -3.56 18.93 -6.43
N LYS A 239 -4.77 19.01 -5.87
CA LYS A 239 -5.11 19.99 -4.85
C LYS A 239 -4.45 19.59 -3.53
N LYS A 240 -3.58 20.45 -2.98
CA LYS A 240 -2.96 20.23 -1.68
C LYS A 240 -4.00 20.15 -0.57
N VAL A 241 -3.95 19.07 0.20
CA VAL A 241 -4.81 18.77 1.35
C VAL A 241 -3.99 18.02 2.41
N THR A 242 -4.43 18.05 3.66
CA THR A 242 -3.91 17.15 4.70
C THR A 242 -4.58 15.78 4.62
N GLU A 243 -4.04 14.78 5.33
CA GLU A 243 -4.65 13.46 5.44
C GLU A 243 -6.08 13.54 6.02
N ALA A 244 -6.27 14.25 7.12
CA ALA A 244 -7.59 14.46 7.73
C ALA A 244 -8.58 15.20 6.80
N GLU A 245 -8.11 16.20 6.04
CA GLU A 245 -8.96 16.87 5.04
C GLU A 245 -9.35 15.92 3.91
N TYR A 246 -8.43 15.06 3.48
CA TYR A 246 -8.70 14.07 2.46
C TYR A 246 -9.71 13.01 2.93
N GLU A 247 -9.57 12.53 4.16
CA GLU A 247 -10.50 11.60 4.81
C GLU A 247 -11.92 12.20 4.91
N ASP A 248 -12.05 13.46 5.37
CA ASP A 248 -13.34 14.16 5.45
C ASP A 248 -13.98 14.35 4.05
N ILE A 249 -13.18 14.68 3.04
CA ILE A 249 -13.65 14.76 1.65
C ILE A 249 -14.15 13.39 1.19
N MET A 250 -13.39 12.33 1.46
CA MET A 250 -13.75 10.96 1.08
C MET A 250 -15.07 10.55 1.73
N GLU A 251 -15.20 10.74 3.03
CA GLU A 251 -16.39 10.37 3.79
C GLU A 251 -17.63 11.10 3.27
N LYS A 252 -17.56 12.43 3.12
CA LYS A 252 -18.67 13.22 2.59
C LYS A 252 -19.09 12.79 1.19
N GLN A 253 -18.13 12.44 0.32
CA GLN A 253 -18.46 11.92 -1.01
C GLN A 253 -19.10 10.54 -0.95
N MET A 254 -18.61 9.64 -0.08
CA MET A 254 -19.21 8.31 0.12
C MET A 254 -20.63 8.41 0.65
N GLN A 255 -20.89 9.25 1.65
CA GLN A 255 -22.24 9.51 2.17
C GLN A 255 -23.16 10.06 1.07
N LYS A 256 -22.66 11.00 0.25
CA LYS A 256 -23.42 11.57 -0.87
C LYS A 256 -23.77 10.51 -1.93
N MET A 257 -22.82 9.64 -2.26
CA MET A 257 -23.02 8.50 -3.17
C MET A 257 -24.04 7.52 -2.61
N HIS A 258 -23.94 7.17 -1.33
CA HIS A 258 -24.89 6.29 -0.66
C HIS A 258 -26.31 6.86 -0.66
N ARG A 259 -26.48 8.15 -0.39
CA ARG A 259 -27.80 8.83 -0.46
C ARG A 259 -28.37 8.85 -1.88
N MET A 260 -27.53 9.01 -2.90
CA MET A 260 -27.97 8.98 -4.31
C MET A 260 -28.32 7.56 -4.81
N HIS A 261 -27.62 6.53 -4.35
CA HIS A 261 -27.87 5.13 -4.76
C HIS A 261 -28.91 4.41 -3.89
N GLY A 262 -29.08 4.81 -2.63
CA GLY A 262 -30.11 4.32 -1.70
C GLY A 262 -31.52 4.87 -1.98
N GLY A 263 -31.66 5.82 -2.91
CA GLY A 263 -32.94 6.41 -3.32
C GLY A 263 -33.79 5.53 -4.26
N ARG A 264 -33.30 4.37 -4.72
CA ARG A 264 -34.12 3.42 -5.49
C ARG A 264 -34.97 2.58 -4.55
N LYS A 265 -36.09 3.17 -4.13
CA LYS A 265 -37.24 2.51 -3.50
C LYS A 265 -37.49 1.13 -4.14
N LYS A 266 -37.26 0.09 -3.35
CA LYS A 266 -38.07 -1.13 -3.20
C LYS A 266 -39.15 -1.29 -4.28
N GLY A 267 -38.78 -1.98 -5.35
CA GLY A 267 -39.64 -2.25 -6.49
C GLY A 267 -39.15 -3.42 -7.34
N ASP A 268 -38.69 -4.49 -6.68
CA ASP A 268 -38.84 -5.89 -7.10
C ASP A 268 -37.96 -6.76 -6.19
N GLY A 269 -38.55 -7.81 -5.62
CA GLY A 269 -37.93 -8.67 -4.61
C GLY A 269 -36.72 -9.45 -5.12
N ARG A 270 -35.54 -8.83 -5.13
CA ARG A 270 -34.25 -9.50 -5.36
C ARG A 270 -33.30 -9.22 -4.20
N GLY A 271 -32.59 -10.29 -3.83
CA GLY A 271 -31.89 -10.52 -2.57
C GLY A 271 -31.07 -9.36 -2.02
N ASN A 272 -31.10 -9.25 -0.70
CA ASN A 272 -30.23 -8.39 0.08
C ASN A 272 -28.80 -8.92 -0.06
N ILE A 273 -27.91 -8.20 -0.75
CA ILE A 273 -26.48 -8.54 -0.76
C ILE A 273 -25.87 -7.89 0.48
N GLU A 274 -25.70 -8.67 1.54
CA GLU A 274 -24.98 -8.23 2.74
C GLU A 274 -23.48 -8.51 2.52
N ILE A 275 -22.72 -7.51 2.06
CA ILE A 275 -21.26 -7.60 2.01
C ILE A 275 -20.75 -7.37 3.43
N ARG A 276 -20.51 -8.44 4.19
CA ARG A 276 -19.75 -8.36 5.44
C ARG A 276 -18.26 -8.44 5.10
N ILE A 277 -17.58 -7.31 5.23
CA ILE A 277 -16.12 -7.26 5.21
C ILE A 277 -15.65 -7.77 6.58
N GLY A 278 -15.20 -9.03 6.62
CA GLY A 278 -14.33 -9.57 7.66
C GLY A 278 -14.96 -9.83 9.04
N GLY A 279 -14.90 -11.10 9.45
CA GLY A 279 -14.79 -11.56 10.83
C GLY A 279 -13.60 -12.53 10.92
#